data_AF-A0A7L1MP50-F1
#
_entry.id   AF-A0A7L1MP50-F1
#
_cell.length_a   1.000
_cell.length_b   1.000
_cell.length_c   1.000
_cell.angle_alpha   90.00
_cell.angle_beta   90.00
_cell.angle_gamma   90.00
#
_symmetry.space_group_name_H-M   'P 1'
#
loop_
_entity.id
_entity.type
_entity.pdbx_description
1 polymer ?
#
loop_
_entity_poly.entity_id
_entity_poly.type
_entity_poly.pdbx_seq_one_letter_code
_entity_poly.pdbx_strand_id
1 'polypeptide(L)'
;SGVSLWAQPPGGQVVLGDRLVLNCSVAMGTGPLPFSWHQEGSGAPLGTGPHLELQHAGDNDSGHYQCQVSNGDSVAETVPMNVTVL
;
A
#
# COMPACT_ATOMS: atom_id res chain seq x y z
N SER A 1 -11.88 -10.38 -0.36
CA SER A 1 -11.59 -9.17 -1.15
C SER A 1 -10.85 -9.59 -2.42
N GLY A 2 -11.17 -9.01 -3.57
CA GLY A 2 -10.50 -9.30 -4.84
C GLY A 2 -9.18 -8.52 -5.01
N VAL A 3 -8.65 -7.92 -3.94
CA VAL A 3 -7.46 -7.08 -3.95
C VAL A 3 -6.46 -7.67 -2.95
N SER A 4 -5.19 -7.73 -3.32
CA SER A 4 -4.11 -8.24 -2.48
C SER A 4 -2.96 -7.23 -2.36
N LEU A 5 -2.33 -7.24 -1.19
CA LEU A 5 -1.20 -6.38 -0.82
C LEU A 5 0.00 -7.26 -0.48
N TRP A 6 1.17 -6.90 -0.99
CA TRP A 6 2.45 -7.50 -0.60
C TRP A 6 3.59 -6.49 -0.70
N ALA A 7 4.70 -6.78 -0.03
CA ALA A 7 5.85 -5.89 0.08
C ALA A 7 7.13 -6.51 -0.51
N GLN A 8 8.06 -5.65 -0.92
CA GLN A 8 9.45 -5.98 -1.23
C GLN A 8 10.37 -5.04 -0.42
N PRO A 9 11.17 -5.57 0.53
CA PRO A 9 11.28 -7.00 0.91
C PRO A 9 9.98 -7.60 1.50
N PRO A 10 9.78 -8.93 1.42
CA PRO A 10 8.58 -9.59 1.92
C PRO A 10 8.39 -9.38 3.43
N GLY A 11 7.13 -9.24 3.85
CA GLY A 11 6.75 -9.12 5.26
C GLY A 11 6.69 -7.69 5.80
N GLY A 12 7.05 -6.68 5.00
CA GLY A 12 6.92 -5.27 5.41
C GLY A 12 7.96 -4.83 6.44
N GLN A 13 9.04 -5.60 6.62
CA GLN A 13 10.16 -5.23 7.47
C GLN A 13 11.26 -4.61 6.60
N VAL A 14 11.65 -3.38 6.90
CA VAL A 14 12.65 -2.64 6.14
C VAL A 14 13.65 -1.99 7.10
N VAL A 15 14.92 -1.95 6.72
CA VAL A 15 15.96 -1.27 7.52
C VAL A 15 15.84 0.24 7.32
N LEU A 16 16.12 1.03 8.37
CA LEU A 16 16.19 2.48 8.25
C LEU A 16 17.08 2.93 7.08
N GLY A 17 16.53 3.79 6.22
CA GLY A 17 17.18 4.34 5.02
C GLY A 17 17.05 3.46 3.77
N ASP A 18 16.63 2.20 3.91
CA ASP A 18 16.44 1.31 2.77
C ASP A 18 15.11 1.58 2.04
N ARG A 19 15.02 1.02 0.82
CA ARG A 19 13.84 1.11 -0.03
C ARG A 19 12.82 0.03 0.33
N LEU A 20 11.56 0.43 0.48
CA LEU A 20 10.40 -0.45 0.58
C LEU A 20 9.43 -0.19 -0.57
N VAL A 21 8.98 -1.25 -1.24
CA VAL A 21 7.92 -1.16 -2.26
C VAL A 21 6.72 -1.99 -1.83
N LEU A 22 5.58 -1.33 -1.67
CA LEU A 22 4.29 -1.97 -1.47
C LEU A 22 3.60 -2.11 -2.83
N ASN A 23 3.05 -3.29 -3.10
CA ASN A 23 2.38 -3.62 -4.35
C ASN A 23 0.94 -4.03 -4.08
N CYS A 24 0.04 -3.48 -4.87
CA CYS A 24 -1.39 -3.75 -4.81
C CYS A 24 -1.84 -4.36 -6.14
N SER A 25 -2.54 -5.49 -6.07
CA SER A 25 -3.05 -6.17 -7.26
C SER A 25 -4.52 -6.55 -7.11
N VAL A 26 -5.25 -6.53 -8.22
CA VAL A 26 -6.68 -6.87 -8.27
C VAL A 26 -6.85 -8.14 -9.09
N ALA A 27 -7.53 -9.14 -8.53
CA ALA A 27 -7.76 -10.44 -9.17
C ALA A 27 -8.68 -10.32 -10.41
N MET A 28 -9.63 -9.37 -10.37
CA MET A 28 -10.57 -9.12 -11.46
C MET A 28 -10.86 -7.61 -11.57
N GLY A 29 -10.61 -7.06 -12.75
CA GLY A 29 -10.88 -5.67 -13.10
C GLY A 29 -10.32 -5.38 -14.49
N THR A 30 -11.06 -4.63 -15.30
CA THR A 30 -10.67 -4.31 -16.69
C THR A 30 -10.52 -2.81 -16.86
N GLY A 31 -9.43 -2.38 -17.50
CA GLY A 31 -9.13 -0.97 -17.75
C GLY A 31 -8.33 -0.31 -16.62
N PRO A 32 -8.09 1.01 -16.71
CA PRO A 32 -7.36 1.76 -15.69
C PRO A 32 -8.16 1.78 -14.39
N LEU A 33 -7.68 1.06 -13.37
CA LEU A 33 -8.26 1.09 -12.03
C LEU A 33 -7.58 2.20 -11.21
N PRO A 34 -8.32 3.10 -10.57
CA PRO A 34 -7.72 4.09 -9.68
C PRO A 34 -7.42 3.44 -8.33
N PHE A 35 -6.15 3.50 -7.95
CA PHE A 35 -5.64 3.03 -6.67
C PHE A 35 -5.38 4.23 -5.76
N SER A 36 -5.62 4.06 -4.46
CA SER A 36 -5.21 4.99 -3.42
C SER A 36 -4.56 4.24 -2.26
N TRP A 37 -3.44 4.76 -1.80
CA TRP A 37 -2.69 4.23 -0.67
C TRP A 37 -2.95 5.02 0.58
N HIS A 38 -3.15 4.35 1.70
CA HIS A 38 -3.42 4.98 2.99
C HIS A 38 -2.59 4.30 4.08
N GLN A 39 -2.14 5.10 5.04
CA GLN A 39 -1.57 4.62 6.29
C GLN A 39 -2.55 4.96 7.40
N GLU A 40 -2.74 4.05 8.35
CA GLU A 40 -3.61 4.30 9.49
C GLU A 40 -3.21 5.60 10.21
N GLY A 41 -4.19 6.47 10.45
CA GLY A 41 -3.97 7.81 11.03
C GLY A 41 -3.58 8.89 10.02
N SER A 42 -3.30 8.56 8.75
CA SER A 42 -3.16 9.56 7.69
C SER A 42 -4.54 10.04 7.22
N GLY A 43 -4.78 11.34 7.25
CA GLY A 43 -6.03 11.93 6.76
C GLY A 43 -6.10 12.09 5.23
N ALA A 44 -4.98 11.86 4.55
CA ALA A 44 -4.85 11.98 3.10
C ALA A 44 -4.20 10.73 2.50
N PRO A 45 -4.49 10.42 1.22
CA PRO A 45 -3.80 9.37 0.50
C PRO A 45 -2.30 9.66 0.39
N LEU A 46 -1.48 8.62 0.58
CA LEU A 46 -0.03 8.69 0.45
C LEU A 46 0.44 8.65 -1.01
N GLY A 47 -0.39 8.08 -1.89
CA GLY A 47 -0.05 7.93 -3.30
C GLY A 47 -1.15 7.26 -4.09
N THR A 48 -0.95 7.20 -5.40
CA THR A 48 -1.84 6.56 -6.37
C THR A 48 -1.07 5.58 -7.24
N GLY A 49 -1.80 4.68 -7.90
CA GLY A 49 -1.24 3.63 -8.74
C GLY A 49 -0.99 2.29 -8.00
N PRO A 50 -0.61 1.24 -8.74
CA PRO A 50 -0.55 -0.12 -8.22
C PRO A 50 0.65 -0.36 -7.27
N HIS A 51 1.52 0.63 -7.10
CA HIS A 51 2.67 0.56 -6.19
C HIS A 51 2.83 1.85 -5.40
N LEU A 52 3.22 1.70 -4.13
CA LEU A 52 3.71 2.79 -3.29
C LEU A 52 5.18 2.50 -2.97
N GLU A 53 6.02 3.49 -3.18
CA GLU A 53 7.46 3.38 -2.97
C GLU A 53 7.91 4.34 -1.88
N LEU A 54 8.52 3.79 -0.83
CA LEU A 54 9.30 4.53 0.15
C LEU A 54 10.77 4.41 -0.26
N GLN A 55 11.33 5.46 -0.88
CA GLN A 55 12.70 5.40 -1.37
C GLN A 55 13.74 5.27 -0.25
N HIS A 56 13.46 5.93 0.89
CA HIS A 56 14.29 5.91 2.08
C HIS A 56 13.38 5.82 3.30
N ALA A 57 13.20 4.61 3.85
CA ALA A 57 12.31 4.39 4.98
C ALA A 57 12.84 5.10 6.25
N GLY A 58 11.98 5.82 6.94
CA GLY A 58 12.27 6.44 8.25
C GLY A 58 11.32 5.97 9.34
N ASP A 59 11.59 6.32 10.59
CA ASP A 59 10.81 5.85 11.76
C ASP A 59 9.30 6.10 11.63
N ASN A 60 8.91 7.22 11.02
CA ASN A 60 7.51 7.60 10.82
C ASN A 60 6.79 6.77 9.72
N ASP A 61 7.52 5.99 8.94
CA ASP A 61 6.96 5.08 7.94
C ASP A 61 6.52 3.74 8.56
N SER A 62 6.75 3.52 9.85
CA SER A 62 6.16 2.37 10.54
C SER A 62 4.65 2.57 10.72
N GLY A 63 3.86 1.55 10.43
CA GLY A 63 2.40 1.61 10.60
C GLY A 63 1.63 0.61 9.72
N HIS A 64 0.30 0.70 9.76
CA HIS A 64 -0.58 -0.15 8.96
C HIS A 64 -0.90 0.51 7.62
N TYR A 65 -0.52 -0.15 6.53
CA TYR A 65 -0.76 0.31 5.17
C TYR A 65 -1.89 -0.47 4.53
N GLN A 66 -2.77 0.23 3.81
CA GLN A 66 -3.80 -0.38 3.01
C GLN A 66 -3.85 0.23 1.60
N CYS A 67 -4.18 -0.61 0.63
CA CYS A 67 -4.50 -0.18 -0.71
C CYS A 67 -6.02 -0.25 -0.91
N GLN A 68 -6.57 0.80 -1.49
CA GLN A 68 -7.96 0.88 -1.89
C GLN A 68 -8.04 1.02 -3.41
N VAL A 69 -8.96 0.29 -4.02
CA VAL A 69 -9.29 0.38 -5.44
C VAL A 69 -10.77 0.72 -5.56
N SER A 70 -11.10 1.81 -6.22
CA SER A 70 -12.48 2.26 -6.41
C SER A 70 -12.82 2.35 -7.88
N ASN A 71 -14.04 2.05 -8.30
CA ASN A 71 -14.50 2.36 -9.66
C ASN A 71 -15.64 3.40 -9.66
N GLY A 72 -15.81 4.14 -8.56
CA GLY A 72 -16.90 5.11 -8.36
C GLY A 72 -18.18 4.47 -7.79
N ASP A 73 -18.50 3.25 -8.22
CA ASP A 73 -19.69 2.51 -7.75
C ASP A 73 -19.38 1.57 -6.59
N SER A 74 -18.14 1.07 -6.53
CA SER A 74 -17.69 0.10 -5.53
C SER A 74 -16.26 0.39 -5.10
N VAL A 75 -15.96 -0.03 -3.88
CA VAL A 75 -14.66 0.10 -3.25
C VAL A 75 -14.20 -1.28 -2.80
N ALA A 76 -12.98 -1.65 -3.16
CA ALA A 76 -12.33 -2.86 -2.70
C ALA A 76 -11.03 -2.50 -1.99
N GLU A 77 -10.85 -3.06 -0.79
CA GLU A 77 -9.71 -2.77 0.08
C GLU A 77 -8.94 -4.05 0.42
N THR A 78 -7.64 -3.88 0.64
CA THR A 78 -6.76 -4.93 1.15
C THR A 78 -6.91 -5.05 2.66
N VAL A 79 -6.56 -6.22 3.21
CA VAL A 79 -6.28 -6.29 4.65
C VAL A 79 -5.05 -5.40 4.92
N PRO A 80 -5.05 -4.59 5.99
CA PRO A 80 -3.90 -3.76 6.31
C PRO A 80 -2.64 -4.59 6.55
N MET A 81 -1.52 -4.16 5.98
CA MET A 81 -0.21 -4.75 6.22
C MET A 81 0.54 -3.90 7.22
N ASN A 82 1.09 -4.53 8.27
CA ASN A 82 1.99 -3.85 9.19
C ASN A 82 3.36 -3.68 8.54
N VAL A 83 3.83 -2.45 8.44
CA VAL A 83 5.19 -2.08 8.04
C VAL A 83 5.97 -1.69 9.28
N THR A 84 7.17 -2.23 9.42
CA THR A 84 8.08 -1.94 10.53
C THR A 84 9.44 -1.55 9.99
N VAL A 85 9.88 -0.35 10.34
CA VAL A 85 11.24 0.12 10.11
C VAL A 85 12.12 -0.34 11.27
N LEU A 86 13.24 -0.99 10.94
CA LEU A 86 14.19 -1.62 11.87
C LEU A 86 15.36 -0.70 12.22
#